data_AF-A0A2T1ER43-F1
#
_entry.id   AF-A0A2T1ER43-F1
#
_cell.length_a   1.000
_cell.length_b   1.000
_cell.length_c   1.000
_cell.angle_alpha   90.00
_cell.angle_beta   90.00
_cell.angle_gamma   90.00
#
_symmetry.space_group_name_H-M   'P 1'
#
loop_
_entity.id
_entity.type
_entity.pdbx_description
1 polymer ?
#
loop_
_entity_poly.entity_id
_entity_poly.type
_entity_poly.pdbx_seq_one_letter_code
_entity_poly.pdbx_strand_id
1 'polypeptide(L)'
;MIFQQLDEYLNKEFSADFWSDCAVISAIDLVQKMTPTDWDSLKSCWRDRPQEWQYRCAEIISDADSQQVIPILLEMLQTPDDELTITAADSLRSIGVAEQNVYLEQDILKRLQILSENSSIAKIIVNELLKQLQVRV
;
A
#
# COMPACT_ATOMS: atom_id res chain seq x y z
N MET A 1 18.21 -6.80 11.09
CA MET A 1 16.79 -6.45 11.32
C MET A 1 15.93 -7.09 10.25
N ILE A 2 14.64 -7.34 10.49
CA ILE A 2 13.75 -7.91 9.45
C ILE A 2 13.55 -6.89 8.33
N PHE A 3 13.44 -5.61 8.68
CA PHE A 3 13.32 -4.53 7.69
C PHE A 3 14.50 -4.52 6.70
N GLN A 4 15.74 -4.73 7.16
CA GLN A 4 16.90 -4.78 6.24
C GLN A 4 16.81 -5.94 5.24
N GLN A 5 16.32 -7.10 5.67
CA GLN A 5 16.12 -8.24 4.79
C GLN A 5 15.02 -7.97 3.77
N LEU A 6 13.92 -7.36 4.21
CA LEU A 6 12.84 -6.92 3.33
C LEU A 6 13.34 -5.90 2.33
N ASP A 7 14.07 -4.89 2.79
CA ASP A 7 14.60 -3.81 1.96
C ASP A 7 15.52 -4.33 0.86
N GLU A 8 16.46 -5.23 1.21
CA GLU A 8 17.30 -5.92 0.24
C GLU A 8 16.50 -6.80 -0.72
N TYR A 9 15.46 -7.49 -0.22
CA TYR A 9 14.64 -8.39 -1.01
C TYR A 9 13.82 -7.65 -2.06
N LEU A 10 13.17 -6.55 -1.69
CA LEU A 10 12.33 -5.75 -2.59
C LEU A 10 13.14 -5.03 -3.68
N ASN A 11 14.43 -4.77 -3.42
CA ASN A 11 15.37 -4.19 -4.41
C ASN A 11 15.88 -5.20 -5.44
N LYS A 12 15.58 -6.50 -5.32
CA LYS A 12 15.98 -7.50 -6.32
C LYS A 12 15.22 -7.31 -7.63
N GLU A 13 15.85 -7.71 -8.72
CA GLU A 13 15.17 -7.81 -10.00
C GLU A 13 14.25 -9.04 -10.01
N PHE A 14 12.97 -8.80 -10.26
CA PHE A 14 11.97 -9.83 -10.52
C PHE A 14 11.28 -9.47 -11.83
N SER A 15 10.92 -10.47 -12.64
CA SER A 15 9.89 -10.25 -13.66
C SER A 15 8.54 -10.07 -12.95
N ALA A 16 7.61 -9.37 -13.60
CA ALA A 16 6.26 -9.19 -13.06
C ALA A 16 5.59 -10.54 -12.73
N ASP A 17 5.65 -11.50 -13.65
CA ASP A 17 5.10 -12.85 -13.45
C ASP A 17 5.72 -13.55 -12.24
N PHE A 18 7.05 -13.50 -12.11
CA PHE A 18 7.72 -14.15 -10.97
C PHE A 18 7.44 -13.45 -9.65
N TRP A 19 7.30 -12.12 -9.66
CA TRP A 19 6.91 -11.36 -8.49
C TRP A 19 5.55 -11.83 -7.98
N SER A 20 4.53 -11.74 -8.82
CA SER A 20 3.14 -12.06 -8.46
C SER A 20 2.93 -13.54 -8.14
N ASP A 21 3.61 -14.46 -8.84
CA ASP A 21 3.39 -15.91 -8.65
C ASP A 21 4.18 -16.49 -7.47
N CYS A 22 5.33 -15.92 -7.13
CA CYS A 22 6.29 -16.55 -6.21
C CYS A 22 6.91 -15.58 -5.20
N ALA A 23 7.51 -14.49 -5.69
CA ALA A 23 8.36 -13.65 -4.84
C ALA A 23 7.56 -12.91 -3.77
N VAL A 24 6.31 -12.52 -4.07
CA VAL A 24 5.39 -11.83 -3.17
C VAL A 24 5.14 -12.61 -1.87
N ILE A 25 5.04 -13.95 -1.95
CA ILE A 25 4.79 -14.82 -0.79
C ILE A 25 5.93 -14.71 0.23
N SER A 26 7.18 -14.67 -0.25
CA SER A 26 8.35 -14.53 0.62
C SER A 26 8.45 -13.13 1.21
N ALA A 27 8.01 -12.11 0.49
CA ALA A 27 7.99 -10.73 0.99
C ALA A 27 6.91 -10.54 2.08
N ILE A 28 5.73 -11.14 1.91
CA ILE A 28 4.68 -11.17 2.93
C ILE A 28 5.17 -11.84 4.22
N ASP A 29 5.86 -12.98 4.11
CA ASP A 29 6.44 -13.68 5.28
C ASP A 29 7.46 -12.80 6.05
N LEU A 30 8.21 -11.95 5.35
CA LEU A 30 9.10 -10.98 5.99
C LEU A 30 8.32 -9.88 6.70
N VAL A 31 7.32 -9.29 6.04
CA VAL A 31 6.49 -8.22 6.61
C VAL A 31 5.76 -8.68 7.88
N GLN A 32 5.21 -9.89 7.89
CA GLN A 32 4.52 -10.47 9.05
C GLN A 32 5.42 -10.66 10.28
N LYS A 33 6.74 -10.67 10.08
CA LYS A 33 7.74 -10.81 11.14
C LYS A 33 8.33 -9.47 11.61
N MET A 34 7.92 -8.35 11.01
CA MET A 34 8.44 -7.03 11.38
C MET A 34 8.05 -6.64 12.81
N THR A 35 9.03 -6.15 13.56
CA THR A 35 8.85 -5.56 14.90
C THR A 35 8.51 -4.08 14.79
N PRO A 36 8.04 -3.41 15.87
CA PRO A 36 7.82 -1.96 15.85
C PRO A 36 9.02 -1.14 15.36
N THR A 37 10.24 -1.52 15.75
CA THR A 37 11.47 -0.87 15.26
C THR A 37 11.70 -1.05 13.75
N ASP A 38 11.29 -2.20 13.20
CA ASP A 38 11.33 -2.43 11.75
C ASP A 38 10.33 -1.50 11.03
N TRP A 39 9.13 -1.31 11.60
CA TRP A 39 8.13 -0.38 11.06
C TRP A 39 8.56 1.08 11.12
N ASP A 40 9.18 1.51 12.22
CA ASP A 40 9.78 2.85 12.33
C ASP A 40 10.82 3.08 11.23
N SER A 41 11.63 2.04 10.95
CA SER A 41 12.65 2.10 9.89
C SER A 41 12.00 2.24 8.52
N LEU A 42 11.01 1.41 8.19
CA LEU A 42 10.25 1.49 6.94
C LEU A 42 9.63 2.87 6.76
N LYS A 43 8.92 3.37 7.79
CA LYS A 43 8.26 4.68 7.77
C LYS A 43 9.24 5.82 7.50
N SER A 44 10.46 5.72 8.01
CA SER A 44 11.48 6.77 7.86
C SER A 44 12.07 6.88 6.45
N CYS A 45 12.02 5.83 5.63
CA CYS A 45 12.83 5.79 4.39
C CYS A 45 12.14 5.22 3.15
N TRP A 46 10.89 4.75 3.22
CA TRP A 46 10.19 4.20 2.05
C TRP A 46 10.12 5.19 0.87
N ARG A 47 9.99 6.49 1.18
CA ARG A 47 9.93 7.57 0.17
C ARG A 47 11.19 7.69 -0.68
N ASP A 48 12.34 7.32 -0.11
CA ASP A 48 13.64 7.41 -0.76
C ASP A 48 13.96 6.16 -1.59
N ARG A 49 13.09 5.15 -1.57
CA ARG A 49 13.29 3.90 -2.32
C ARG A 49 12.87 4.05 -3.78
N PRO A 50 13.42 3.23 -4.69
CA PRO A 50 12.98 3.21 -6.08
C PRO A 50 11.47 2.94 -6.20
N GLN A 51 10.86 3.47 -7.25
CA GLN A 51 9.41 3.37 -7.49
C GLN A 51 8.89 1.92 -7.44
N GLU A 52 9.57 1.00 -8.12
CA GLU A 52 9.23 -0.43 -8.10
C GLU A 52 9.25 -1.04 -6.68
N TRP A 53 10.20 -0.62 -5.85
CA TRP A 53 10.25 -1.04 -4.44
C TRP A 53 9.02 -0.54 -3.68
N GLN A 54 8.60 0.71 -3.93
CA GLN A 54 7.44 1.31 -3.26
C GLN A 54 6.14 0.59 -3.63
N TYR A 55 5.97 0.21 -4.90
CA TYR A 55 4.82 -0.56 -5.37
C TYR A 55 4.74 -1.92 -4.67
N ARG A 56 5.84 -2.67 -4.72
CA ARG A 56 5.94 -3.98 -4.06
C ARG A 56 5.71 -3.88 -2.57
N CYS A 57 6.25 -2.84 -1.92
CA CYS A 57 6.01 -2.59 -0.51
C CYS A 57 4.52 -2.33 -0.24
N ALA A 58 3.88 -1.45 -1.01
CA ALA A 58 2.46 -1.13 -0.83
C ALA A 58 1.57 -2.38 -0.99
N GLU A 59 1.90 -3.26 -1.93
CA GLU A 59 1.17 -4.51 -2.20
C GLU A 59 1.21 -5.50 -1.02
N ILE A 60 2.35 -5.64 -0.34
CA ILE A 60 2.53 -6.67 0.69
C ILE A 60 2.25 -6.20 2.11
N ILE A 61 2.28 -4.89 2.38
CA ILE A 61 2.16 -4.41 3.76
C ILE A 61 0.76 -4.61 4.33
N SER A 62 -0.28 -4.78 3.49
CA SER A 62 -1.64 -5.11 3.97
C SER A 62 -1.75 -6.43 4.72
N ASP A 63 -0.79 -7.35 4.56
CA ASP A 63 -0.76 -8.65 5.24
C ASP A 63 -0.17 -8.60 6.66
N ALA A 64 0.11 -7.40 7.17
CA ALA A 64 0.64 -7.15 8.51
C ALA A 64 -0.39 -6.48 9.46
N ASP A 65 0.05 -6.12 10.66
CA ASP A 65 -0.77 -5.40 11.64
C ASP A 65 -1.26 -4.05 11.07
N SER A 66 -2.58 -3.95 10.89
CA SER A 66 -3.28 -2.74 10.42
C SER A 66 -2.89 -1.45 11.16
N GLN A 67 -2.53 -1.51 12.44
CA GLN A 67 -2.14 -0.31 13.21
C GLN A 67 -0.82 0.30 12.72
N GLN A 68 0.10 -0.54 12.24
CA GLN A 68 1.38 -0.09 11.68
C GLN A 68 1.20 0.33 10.22
N VAL A 69 0.37 -0.40 9.48
CA VAL A 69 0.27 -0.34 8.02
C VAL A 69 -0.56 0.85 7.54
N ILE A 70 -1.72 1.09 8.16
CA ILE A 70 -2.67 2.13 7.71
C ILE A 70 -1.99 3.51 7.60
N PRO A 71 -1.22 4.01 8.60
CA PRO A 71 -0.56 5.30 8.48
C PRO A 71 0.38 5.41 7.27
N ILE A 72 1.09 4.34 6.93
CA ILE A 72 2.02 4.33 5.78
C ILE A 72 1.24 4.38 4.47
N LEU A 73 0.19 3.56 4.34
CA LEU A 73 -0.65 3.55 3.13
C LEU A 73 -1.36 4.90 2.92
N LEU A 74 -1.79 5.57 3.99
CA LEU A 74 -2.33 6.93 3.92
C LEU A 74 -1.30 7.94 3.43
N GLU A 75 -0.04 7.82 3.85
CA GLU A 75 1.05 8.65 3.32
C GLU A 75 1.33 8.33 1.84
N MET A 76 1.22 7.06 1.41
CA MET A 76 1.39 6.66 0.01
C MET A 76 0.28 7.21 -0.90
N LEU A 77 -0.98 7.29 -0.43
CA LEU A 77 -2.08 7.92 -1.17
C LEU A 77 -1.83 9.40 -1.52
N GLN A 78 -0.97 10.07 -0.75
CA GLN A 78 -0.65 11.49 -0.94
C GLN A 78 0.48 11.73 -1.94
N THR A 79 1.15 10.67 -2.41
CA THR A 79 2.22 10.79 -3.40
C THR A 79 1.68 11.19 -4.77
N PRO A 80 2.44 11.86 -5.64
CA PRO A 80 1.99 12.17 -7.00
C PRO A 80 1.99 10.94 -7.94
N ASP A 81 2.45 9.78 -7.48
CA ASP A 81 2.55 8.55 -8.27
C ASP A 81 1.18 7.85 -8.31
N ASP A 82 0.60 7.76 -9.51
CA ASP A 82 -0.75 7.24 -9.70
C ASP A 82 -0.85 5.74 -9.44
N GLU A 83 0.17 4.97 -9.82
CA GLU A 83 0.20 3.52 -9.60
C GLU A 83 0.34 3.24 -8.11
N LEU A 84 1.29 3.89 -7.41
CA LEU A 84 1.45 3.74 -5.96
C LEU A 84 0.16 4.11 -5.21
N THR A 85 -0.54 5.12 -5.69
CA THR A 85 -1.80 5.57 -5.09
C THR A 85 -2.89 4.53 -5.25
N ILE A 86 -3.01 3.91 -6.42
CA ILE A 86 -3.98 2.83 -6.65
C ILE A 86 -3.59 1.58 -5.87
N THR A 87 -2.31 1.19 -5.83
CA THR A 87 -1.83 0.06 -5.02
C THR A 87 -2.13 0.30 -3.55
N ALA A 88 -1.84 1.49 -3.02
CA ALA A 88 -2.13 1.81 -1.63
C ALA A 88 -3.63 1.82 -1.32
N ALA A 89 -4.47 2.31 -2.26
CA ALA A 89 -5.92 2.24 -2.15
C ALA A 89 -6.42 0.79 -2.13
N ASP A 90 -5.84 -0.09 -2.93
CA ASP A 90 -6.20 -1.52 -2.95
C ASP A 90 -5.81 -2.21 -1.65
N SER A 91 -4.62 -1.93 -1.11
CA SER A 91 -4.17 -2.44 0.18
C SER A 91 -5.07 -1.97 1.33
N LEU A 92 -5.48 -0.70 1.34
CA LEU A 92 -6.45 -0.17 2.32
C LEU A 92 -7.82 -0.86 2.18
N ARG A 93 -8.28 -1.09 0.95
CA ARG A 93 -9.52 -1.83 0.67
C ARG A 93 -9.45 -3.26 1.20
N SER A 94 -8.31 -3.92 1.01
CA SER A 94 -8.06 -5.30 1.46
C SER A 94 -8.07 -5.42 2.98
N ILE A 95 -7.48 -4.46 3.70
CA ILE A 95 -7.47 -4.40 5.18
C ILE A 95 -8.89 -4.28 5.76
N GLY A 96 -9.82 -3.64 5.04
CA GLY A 96 -11.19 -3.42 5.52
C GLY A 96 -11.26 -2.26 6.52
N VAL A 97 -11.01 -1.03 6.05
CA VAL A 97 -10.85 0.16 6.90
C VAL A 97 -12.16 0.75 7.48
N ALA A 98 -13.29 0.07 7.30
CA ALA A 98 -14.60 0.57 7.75
C ALA A 98 -14.69 0.80 9.26
N GLU A 99 -13.98 0.00 10.06
CA GLU A 99 -14.00 0.07 11.52
C GLU A 99 -12.82 0.89 12.10
N GLN A 100 -11.93 1.39 11.24
CA GLN A 100 -10.64 1.97 11.64
C GLN A 100 -10.65 3.50 11.79
N ASN A 101 -11.84 4.14 11.70
CA ASN A 101 -12.02 5.61 11.73
C ASN A 101 -11.04 6.37 10.82
N VAL A 102 -10.77 5.81 9.64
CA VAL A 102 -9.90 6.43 8.64
C VAL A 102 -10.67 7.54 7.92
N TYR A 103 -10.08 8.73 7.85
CA TYR A 103 -10.62 9.86 7.12
C TYR A 103 -9.64 10.28 6.03
N LEU A 104 -10.15 10.46 4.81
CA LEU A 104 -9.39 10.98 3.69
C LEU A 104 -9.69 12.46 3.50
N GLU A 105 -8.64 13.24 3.25
CA GLU A 105 -8.78 14.64 2.87
C GLU A 105 -9.48 14.77 1.51
N GLN A 106 -10.18 15.90 1.29
CA GLN A 106 -10.97 16.10 0.07
C GLN A 106 -10.13 16.01 -1.21
N ASP A 107 -8.89 16.46 -1.19
CA ASP A 107 -8.03 16.45 -2.37
C ASP A 107 -7.58 15.02 -2.72
N ILE A 108 -7.39 14.16 -1.72
CA ILE A 108 -7.13 12.72 -1.92
C ILE A 108 -8.37 12.03 -2.48
N LEU A 109 -9.56 12.35 -1.96
CA LEU A 109 -10.82 11.82 -2.50
C LEU A 109 -11.01 12.19 -3.98
N LYS A 110 -10.81 13.46 -4.34
CA LYS A 110 -10.88 13.92 -5.74
C LYS A 110 -9.86 13.21 -6.62
N ARG A 111 -8.63 13.04 -6.13
CA ARG A 111 -7.58 12.34 -6.87
C ARG A 111 -7.96 10.89 -7.13
N LEU A 112 -8.42 10.17 -6.11
CA LEU A 112 -8.90 8.80 -6.27
C LEU A 112 -10.05 8.71 -7.28
N GLN A 113 -10.99 9.64 -7.25
CA GLN A 113 -12.08 9.71 -8.24
C GLN A 113 -11.55 9.92 -9.67
N ILE A 114 -10.58 10.81 -9.88
CA ILE A 114 -9.96 11.02 -11.19
C ILE A 114 -9.28 9.73 -11.68
N LEU A 115 -8.48 9.08 -10.83
CA LEU A 115 -7.79 7.84 -11.19
C LEU A 115 -8.77 6.69 -11.47
N SER A 116 -9.91 6.68 -10.79
CA SER A 116 -10.96 5.68 -10.99
C SER A 116 -11.56 5.71 -12.40
N GLU A 117 -11.51 6.85 -13.11
CA GLU A 117 -12.04 6.95 -14.47
C GLU A 117 -11.02 6.50 -15.55
N ASN A 118 -9.75 6.31 -15.17
CA ASN A 118 -8.70 5.90 -16.11
C ASN A 118 -8.67 4.37 -16.35
N SER A 119 -9.22 3.56 -15.45
CA SER A 119 -9.22 2.10 -15.55
C SER A 119 -10.41 1.47 -14.85
N SER A 120 -10.99 0.42 -15.45
CA SER A 120 -12.08 -0.35 -14.82
C SER A 120 -11.65 -1.02 -13.51
N ILE A 121 -10.39 -1.42 -13.40
CA ILE A 121 -9.83 -2.02 -12.17
C ILE A 121 -9.72 -0.94 -11.08
N ALA A 122 -9.11 0.21 -11.42
CA ALA A 122 -9.03 1.35 -10.50
C ALA A 122 -10.43 1.79 -10.04
N LYS A 123 -11.42 1.76 -10.93
CA LYS A 123 -12.82 2.04 -10.61
C LYS A 123 -13.39 1.10 -9.55
N ILE A 124 -13.12 -0.20 -9.65
CA ILE A 124 -13.58 -1.18 -8.66
C ILE A 124 -12.90 -0.92 -7.31
N ILE A 125 -11.58 -0.80 -7.31
CA ILE A 125 -10.75 -0.57 -6.11
C ILE A 125 -11.24 0.67 -5.35
N VAL A 126 -11.30 1.81 -6.04
CA VAL A 126 -11.66 3.10 -5.43
C VAL A 126 -13.09 3.07 -4.91
N ASN A 127 -14.05 2.57 -5.68
CA ASN A 127 -15.44 2.55 -5.24
C ASN A 127 -15.65 1.66 -4.01
N GLU A 128 -14.95 0.53 -3.92
CA GLU A 128 -15.03 -0.34 -2.76
C GLU A 128 -14.38 0.28 -1.52
N LEU A 129 -13.20 0.91 -1.68
CA LEU A 129 -12.56 1.66 -0.59
C LEU A 129 -13.47 2.79 -0.08
N LEU A 130 -14.05 3.59 -0.97
CA LEU A 130 -14.91 4.72 -0.59
C LEU A 130 -16.20 4.26 0.12
N LYS A 131 -16.75 3.09 -0.25
CA LYS A 131 -17.87 2.47 0.46
C LYS A 131 -17.48 2.09 1.89
N GLN A 132 -16.28 1.56 2.10
CA GLN A 132 -15.79 1.20 3.44
C GLN A 132 -15.60 2.44 4.32
N LEU A 133 -15.05 3.51 3.77
CA LEU A 133 -14.77 4.77 4.49
C LEU A 133 -16.02 5.59 4.85
N GLN A 134 -17.22 5.09 4.54
CA GLN A 134 -18.50 5.76 4.77
C GLN A 134 -18.52 7.20 4.22
N VAL A 135 -17.80 7.45 3.12
CA VAL A 135 -17.78 8.77 2.49
C VAL A 135 -19.18 9.01 1.94
N ARG A 136 -19.98 9.80 2.67
CA ARG A 136 -21.24 10.34 2.17
C ARG A 136 -20.87 11.29 1.04
N VAL A 137 -21.01 10.81 -0.20
CA VAL A 137 -21.00 11.66 -1.41
C VAL A 137 -22.18 12.62 -1.35
#